data_AF-A0A1D6PBQ8-F1
#
_entry.id   AF-A0A1D6PBQ8-F1
#
_cell.length_a   1.000
_cell.length_b   1.000
_cell.length_c   1.000
_cell.angle_alpha   90.00
_cell.angle_beta   90.00
_cell.angle_gamma   90.00
#
_symmetry.space_group_name_H-M   'P 1'
#
loop_
_entity.id
_entity.type
_entity.pdbx_description
1 polymer ?
#
loop_
_entity_poly.entity_id
_entity_poly.type
_entity_poly.pdbx_seq_one_letter_code
_entity_poly.pdbx_strand_id
1 'polypeptide(L)'
;MYQVIKNHPSSLKLYEQKLLGTSEVMKEDVQRIHDKVNRILNEEFAKSKDYVPNKRDWLSAYWTGFKSPEQISRVRNTGVKPKILKRVGQAITTLPENFKPHRAVKKIFELRAAMIESAQGIDWAVAEALAFATLIVEGNHVRLSGQDVERGTFSHQHAVLHDQETGAKYCPLDHVAMN
;
A
#
# COMPACT_ATOMS: atom_id res chain seq x y z
N MET A 1 -0.41 36.03 -26.73
CA MET A 1 -0.62 35.51 -25.36
C MET A 1 0.01 36.42 -24.28
N TYR A 2 1.34 36.52 -24.14
CA TYR A 2 1.96 37.30 -23.04
C TYR A 2 1.63 38.80 -23.04
N GLN A 3 1.43 39.43 -24.21
CA GLN A 3 0.95 40.82 -24.28
C GLN A 3 -0.43 40.99 -23.62
N VAL A 4 -1.33 40.01 -23.78
CA VAL A 4 -2.64 40.00 -23.12
C VAL A 4 -2.47 39.82 -21.61
N ILE A 5 -1.62 38.88 -21.17
CA ILE A 5 -1.34 38.64 -19.74
C ILE A 5 -0.74 39.90 -19.08
N LYS A 6 0.20 40.58 -19.73
CA LYS A 6 0.83 41.81 -19.19
C LYS A 6 -0.18 42.95 -18.99
N ASN A 7 -1.20 43.02 -19.83
CA ASN A 7 -2.24 44.06 -19.78
C ASN A 7 -3.47 43.66 -18.96
N HIS A 8 -3.54 42.41 -18.48
CA HIS A 8 -4.66 41.92 -17.70
C HIS A 8 -4.35 42.04 -16.19
N PRO A 9 -5.21 42.69 -15.38
CA PRO A 9 -5.02 42.73 -13.93
C PRO A 9 -4.99 41.32 -13.33
N SER A 10 -4.25 41.13 -12.23
CA SER A 10 -4.21 39.83 -11.56
C SER A 10 -5.59 39.42 -11.05
N SER A 11 -5.82 38.11 -10.89
CA SER A 11 -7.06 37.58 -10.31
C SER A 11 -7.36 38.18 -8.93
N LEU A 12 -6.31 38.38 -8.11
CA LEU A 12 -6.40 39.08 -6.84
C LEU A 12 -6.93 40.50 -7.02
N LYS A 13 -6.38 41.28 -7.96
CA LYS A 13 -6.79 42.67 -8.16
C LYS A 13 -8.23 42.80 -8.66
N LEU A 14 -8.66 41.90 -9.54
CA LEU A 14 -10.04 41.85 -10.01
C LEU A 14 -11.02 41.53 -8.89
N TYR A 15 -10.68 40.56 -8.02
CA TYR A 15 -11.53 40.20 -6.89
C TYR A 15 -11.54 41.27 -5.81
N GLU A 16 -10.41 41.92 -5.55
CA GLU A 16 -10.30 43.10 -4.68
C GLU A 16 -11.25 44.22 -5.16
N GLN A 17 -11.20 44.58 -6.45
CA GLN A 17 -12.09 45.60 -7.02
C GLN A 17 -13.57 45.20 -6.89
N LYS A 18 -13.89 43.93 -7.09
CA LYS A 18 -15.25 43.41 -6.92
C LYS A 18 -15.74 43.56 -5.48
N LEU A 19 -14.91 43.23 -4.49
CA LEU A 19 -15.25 43.34 -3.07
C LEU A 19 -15.37 44.80 -2.60
N LEU A 20 -14.47 45.68 -3.06
CA LEU A 20 -14.59 47.12 -2.78
C LEU A 20 -15.88 47.71 -3.37
N GLY A 21 -16.38 47.13 -4.48
CA GLY A 21 -17.65 47.51 -5.08
C GLY A 21 -18.90 47.08 -4.30
N THR A 22 -18.83 46.07 -3.42
CA THR A 22 -19.98 45.63 -2.61
C THR A 22 -20.22 46.52 -1.39
N SER A 23 -19.29 47.43 -1.07
CA SER A 23 -19.28 48.23 0.17
C SER A 23 -19.22 47.42 1.47
N GLU A 24 -19.03 46.09 1.40
CA GLU A 24 -18.87 45.20 2.56
C GLU A 24 -17.42 45.14 3.05
N VAL A 25 -16.47 45.45 2.16
CA VAL A 25 -15.04 45.42 2.43
C VAL A 25 -14.47 46.78 2.10
N MET A 26 -13.79 47.39 3.06
CA MET A 26 -13.12 48.67 2.89
C MET A 26 -11.69 48.46 2.40
N LYS A 27 -11.08 49.50 1.82
CA LYS A 27 -9.69 49.43 1.34
C LYS A 27 -8.71 49.09 2.47
N GLU A 28 -9.01 49.55 3.68
CA GLU A 28 -8.28 49.29 4.91
C GLU A 28 -8.32 47.80 5.27
N ASP A 29 -9.42 47.10 4.98
CA ASP A 29 -9.55 45.66 5.22
C ASP A 29 -8.64 44.85 4.31
N VAL A 30 -8.60 45.21 3.02
CA VAL A 30 -7.71 44.59 2.03
C VAL A 30 -6.26 44.80 2.41
N GLN A 31 -5.88 46.04 2.74
CA GLN A 31 -4.51 46.38 3.14
C GLN A 31 -4.09 45.59 4.39
N ARG A 32 -4.98 45.49 5.39
CA ARG A 32 -4.75 44.71 6.61
C ARG A 32 -4.52 43.22 6.33
N ILE A 33 -5.25 42.62 5.38
CA ILE A 33 -5.01 41.22 4.97
C ILE A 33 -3.65 41.09 4.29
N HIS A 34 -3.32 42.00 3.37
CA HIS A 34 -2.05 41.99 2.66
C HIS A 34 -0.86 42.13 3.63
N ASP A 35 -0.95 43.05 4.59
CA ASP A 35 0.08 43.26 5.60
C ASP A 35 0.19 42.06 6.55
N LYS A 36 -0.94 41.45 6.93
CA LYS A 36 -0.95 40.20 7.71
C LYS A 36 -0.23 39.07 6.99
N VAL A 37 -0.52 38.85 5.71
CA VAL A 37 0.12 37.78 4.92
C VAL A 37 1.61 38.05 4.76
N ASN A 38 2.00 39.27 4.39
CA ASN A 38 3.42 39.63 4.28
C ASN A 38 4.16 39.52 5.61
N ARG A 39 3.52 39.90 6.72
CA ARG A 39 4.09 39.72 8.06
C ARG A 39 4.33 38.24 8.35
N ILE A 40 3.35 37.36 8.12
CA ILE A 40 3.52 35.90 8.30
C ILE A 40 4.67 35.38 7.45
N LEU A 41 4.73 35.73 6.16
CA LEU A 41 5.79 35.27 5.27
C LEU A 41 7.17 35.79 5.67
N ASN A 42 7.28 37.04 6.13
CA ASN A 42 8.53 37.61 6.63
C ASN A 42 8.96 36.98 7.96
N GLU A 43 8.03 36.72 8.88
CA GLU A 43 8.30 36.02 10.14
C GLU A 43 8.78 34.58 9.88
N GLU A 44 8.11 33.84 8.99
CA GLU A 44 8.53 32.50 8.60
C GLU A 44 9.85 32.52 7.82
N PHE A 45 10.11 33.53 6.97
CA PHE A 45 11.41 33.71 6.32
C PHE A 45 12.52 33.96 7.34
N ALA A 46 12.27 34.78 8.37
CA ALA A 46 13.23 35.02 9.44
C ALA A 46 13.49 33.73 10.25
N LYS A 47 12.44 32.99 10.62
CA LYS A 47 12.56 31.70 11.32
C LYS A 47 13.23 30.62 10.47
N SER A 48 13.08 30.66 9.15
CA SER A 48 13.64 29.63 8.25
C SER A 48 15.18 29.58 8.29
N LYS A 49 15.84 30.67 8.72
CA LYS A 49 17.30 30.72 8.88
C LYS A 49 17.83 29.77 9.96
N ASP A 50 17.05 29.55 11.01
CA ASP A 50 17.39 28.66 12.13
C ASP A 50 16.52 27.38 12.12
N TYR A 51 15.67 27.20 11.11
CA TYR A 51 14.77 26.07 11.02
C TYR A 51 15.54 24.79 10.69
N VAL A 52 15.48 23.83 11.60
CA VAL A 52 15.96 22.46 11.38
C VAL A 52 14.75 21.57 11.12
N PRO A 53 14.59 21.00 9.91
CA PRO A 53 13.47 20.12 9.60
C PRO A 53 13.39 18.95 10.58
N ASN A 54 12.21 18.68 11.14
CA ASN A 54 12.03 17.50 11.98
C ASN A 54 11.80 16.30 11.06
N LYS A 55 12.37 15.14 11.38
CA LYS A 55 12.07 13.89 10.64
C LYS A 55 10.57 13.57 10.63
N ARG A 56 9.83 14.03 11.65
CA ARG A 56 8.36 13.94 11.72
C ARG A 56 7.61 14.73 10.65
N ASP A 57 8.23 15.75 10.08
CA ASP A 57 7.64 16.57 9.03
C ASP A 57 7.61 15.84 7.67
N TRP A 58 8.30 14.70 7.58
CA TRP A 58 8.41 13.89 6.38
C TRP A 58 7.64 12.57 6.53
N LEU A 59 7.06 12.10 5.41
CA LEU A 59 6.31 10.83 5.33
C LEU A 59 7.10 9.63 5.88
N SER A 60 8.43 9.67 5.85
CA SER A 60 9.32 8.63 6.36
C SER A 60 9.26 8.44 7.88
N ALA A 61 8.68 9.38 8.63
CA ALA A 61 8.59 9.32 10.10
C ALA A 61 7.87 8.06 10.61
N TYR A 62 6.91 7.56 9.83
CA TYR A 62 6.11 6.39 10.19
C TYR A 62 6.86 5.06 9.98
N TRP A 63 8.01 5.08 9.31
CA TRP A 63 8.75 3.87 8.90
C TRP A 63 9.95 3.66 9.84
N THR A 64 9.66 3.56 11.13
CA THR A 64 10.70 3.31 12.15
C THR A 64 11.37 1.96 11.89
N GLY A 65 12.71 1.94 11.95
CA GLY A 65 13.52 0.73 11.71
C GLY A 65 13.83 0.41 10.25
N PHE A 66 13.25 1.12 9.27
CA PHE A 66 13.67 1.03 7.88
C PHE A 66 15.00 1.74 7.66
N LYS A 67 15.85 1.13 6.83
CA LYS A 67 17.15 1.70 6.48
C LYS A 67 17.01 2.83 5.46
N SER A 68 17.87 3.85 5.55
CA SER A 68 17.99 4.84 4.47
C SER A 68 18.63 4.20 3.23
N PRO A 69 18.41 4.74 2.02
CA PRO A 69 19.07 4.27 0.81
C PRO A 69 20.61 4.27 0.88
N GLU A 70 21.20 5.09 1.77
CA GLU A 70 22.65 5.15 1.97
C GLU A 70 23.18 3.97 2.80
N GLN A 71 22.31 3.30 3.56
CA GLN A 71 22.70 2.19 4.42
C GLN A 71 22.73 0.89 3.64
N ILE A 72 23.92 0.31 3.47
CA ILE A 72 24.09 -1.00 2.83
C ILE A 72 23.20 -2.04 3.54
N SER A 73 22.34 -2.69 2.77
CA SER A 73 21.55 -3.81 3.26
C SER A 73 22.48 -5.01 3.48
N ARG A 74 22.39 -5.63 4.66
CA ARG A 74 23.06 -6.91 4.89
C ARG A 74 22.15 -7.99 4.34
N VAL A 75 22.69 -9.01 3.69
CA VAL A 75 21.93 -10.23 3.35
C VAL A 75 21.32 -10.75 4.65
N ARG A 76 19.99 -10.79 4.72
CA ARG A 76 19.27 -11.37 5.86
C ARG A 76 19.00 -12.84 5.58
N ASN A 77 19.03 -13.65 6.62
CA ASN A 77 18.58 -15.03 6.52
C ASN A 77 17.06 -15.03 6.34
N THR A 78 16.59 -15.38 5.15
CA THR A 78 15.17 -15.53 4.81
C THR A 78 14.70 -16.98 4.93
N GLY A 79 15.56 -17.88 5.44
CA GLY A 79 15.23 -19.27 5.64
C GLY A 79 14.24 -19.45 6.78
N VAL A 80 13.16 -20.20 6.51
CA VAL A 80 12.13 -20.55 7.48
C VAL A 80 12.30 -22.01 7.89
N LYS A 81 12.09 -22.32 9.18
CA LYS A 81 12.19 -23.69 9.69
C LYS A 81 11.21 -24.61 8.94
N PRO A 82 11.61 -25.82 8.51
CA PRO A 82 10.73 -26.74 7.79
C PRO A 82 9.40 -27.04 8.49
N LYS A 83 9.39 -27.07 9.84
CA LYS A 83 8.17 -27.23 10.64
C LYS A 83 7.15 -26.10 10.42
N ILE A 84 7.61 -24.85 10.29
CA ILE A 84 6.75 -23.69 10.02
C ILE A 84 6.23 -23.80 8.59
N LEU A 85 7.09 -24.12 7.62
CA LEU A 85 6.70 -24.32 6.22
C LEU A 85 5.62 -25.39 6.07
N LYS A 86 5.77 -26.54 6.75
CA LYS A 86 4.73 -27.58 6.78
C LYS A 86 3.42 -27.08 7.39
N ARG A 87 3.47 -26.37 8.52
CA ARG A 87 2.28 -25.83 9.21
C ARG A 87 1.51 -24.85 8.32
N VAL A 88 2.20 -23.83 7.77
CA VAL A 88 1.54 -22.84 6.91
C VAL A 88 1.11 -23.47 5.59
N GLY A 89 1.90 -24.42 5.07
CA GLY A 89 1.60 -25.19 3.87
C GLY A 89 0.32 -26.02 4.00
N GLN A 90 0.10 -26.66 5.14
CA GLN A 90 -1.16 -27.34 5.46
C GLN A 90 -2.31 -26.33 5.49
N ALA A 91 -2.16 -25.20 6.18
CA ALA A 91 -3.21 -24.18 6.25
C ALA A 91 -3.64 -23.63 4.88
N ILE A 92 -2.68 -23.35 3.97
CA ILE A 92 -3.00 -22.84 2.63
C ILE A 92 -3.54 -23.90 1.65
N THR A 93 -3.46 -25.19 2.00
CA THR A 93 -3.95 -26.29 1.16
C THR A 93 -5.21 -26.95 1.73
N THR A 94 -5.56 -26.72 2.99
CA THR A 94 -6.82 -27.15 3.60
C THR A 94 -7.96 -26.21 3.19
N LEU A 95 -8.96 -26.75 2.51
CA LEU A 95 -10.20 -26.05 2.17
C LEU A 95 -11.30 -26.39 3.18
N PRO A 96 -12.25 -25.47 3.46
CA PRO A 96 -13.39 -25.76 4.33
C PRO A 96 -14.20 -26.95 3.79
N GLU A 97 -14.71 -27.81 4.68
CA GLU A 97 -15.44 -29.03 4.29
C GLU A 97 -16.66 -28.76 3.39
N ASN A 98 -17.32 -27.61 3.59
CA ASN A 98 -18.49 -27.20 2.82
C ASN A 98 -18.14 -26.41 1.55
N PHE A 99 -16.86 -26.19 1.24
CA PHE A 99 -16.43 -25.46 0.06
C PHE A 99 -16.28 -26.38 -1.15
N LYS A 100 -16.91 -26.03 -2.27
CA LYS A 100 -16.98 -26.84 -3.49
C LYS A 100 -16.17 -26.21 -4.63
N PRO A 101 -14.84 -26.38 -4.67
CA PRO A 101 -14.02 -25.87 -5.76
C PRO A 101 -14.27 -26.66 -7.05
N HIS A 102 -13.92 -26.06 -8.20
CA HIS A 102 -13.89 -26.80 -9.46
C HIS A 102 -12.96 -28.02 -9.37
N ARG A 103 -13.34 -29.16 -9.97
CA ARG A 103 -12.60 -30.43 -9.91
C ARG A 103 -11.10 -30.31 -10.22
N ALA A 104 -10.72 -29.49 -11.19
CA ALA A 104 -9.33 -29.29 -11.56
C ALA A 104 -8.55 -28.51 -10.49
N VAL A 105 -9.20 -27.56 -9.83
CA VAL A 105 -8.62 -26.78 -8.73
C VAL A 105 -8.45 -27.65 -7.49
N LYS A 106 -9.42 -28.52 -7.18
CA LYS A 106 -9.30 -29.51 -6.10
C LYS A 106 -8.05 -30.38 -6.28
N LYS A 107 -7.85 -30.91 -7.49
CA LYS A 107 -6.66 -31.71 -7.84
C LYS A 107 -5.37 -30.92 -7.67
N ILE A 108 -5.34 -29.63 -8.03
CA ILE A 108 -4.19 -28.76 -7.80
C ILE A 108 -3.89 -28.68 -6.30
N PHE A 109 -4.89 -28.44 -5.45
CA PHE A 109 -4.69 -28.34 -4.00
C PHE A 109 -4.23 -29.66 -3.36
N GLU A 110 -4.75 -30.80 -3.81
CA GLU A 110 -4.28 -32.13 -3.38
C GLU A 110 -2.81 -32.36 -3.75
N LEU A 111 -2.39 -31.97 -4.96
CA LEU A 111 -0.98 -32.06 -5.38
C LEU A 111 -0.08 -31.15 -4.54
N ARG A 112 -0.52 -29.92 -4.25
CA ARG A 112 0.23 -29.00 -3.38
C ARG A 112 0.38 -29.56 -1.97
N ALA A 113 -0.68 -30.12 -1.40
CA ALA A 113 -0.63 -30.75 -0.08
C ALA A 113 0.38 -31.91 -0.05
N ALA A 114 0.40 -32.75 -1.09
CA ALA A 114 1.36 -33.84 -1.21
C ALA A 114 2.82 -33.35 -1.35
N MET A 115 3.06 -32.29 -2.13
CA MET A 115 4.38 -31.64 -2.28
C MET A 115 4.88 -31.11 -0.93
N ILE A 116 4.01 -30.46 -0.16
CA ILE A 116 4.34 -29.88 1.16
C ILE A 116 4.64 -30.97 2.18
N GLU A 117 3.85 -32.05 2.20
CA GLU A 117 4.04 -33.14 3.15
C GLU A 117 5.32 -33.93 2.86
N SER A 118 5.56 -34.26 1.58
CA SER A 118 6.77 -34.97 1.14
C SER A 118 8.02 -34.08 1.14
N ALA A 119 7.88 -32.76 1.14
CA ALA A 119 8.95 -31.77 0.95
C ALA A 119 9.78 -32.01 -0.33
N GLN A 120 9.16 -32.58 -1.37
CA GLN A 120 9.79 -32.88 -2.65
C GLN A 120 8.99 -32.31 -3.81
N GLY A 121 9.68 -31.92 -4.88
CA GLY A 121 9.03 -31.43 -6.10
C GLY A 121 8.22 -30.14 -5.90
N ILE A 122 8.59 -29.30 -4.93
CA ILE A 122 7.95 -27.99 -4.69
C ILE A 122 8.05 -27.16 -5.97
N ASP A 123 6.90 -26.86 -6.57
CA ASP A 123 6.83 -25.99 -7.74
C ASP A 123 6.86 -24.50 -7.37
N TRP A 124 6.88 -23.64 -8.39
CA TRP A 124 6.95 -22.20 -8.22
C TRP A 124 5.77 -21.63 -7.43
N ALA A 125 4.55 -22.09 -7.70
CA ALA A 125 3.35 -21.57 -7.08
C ALA A 125 3.24 -21.99 -5.61
N VAL A 126 3.69 -23.20 -5.27
CA VAL A 126 3.79 -23.66 -3.88
C VAL A 126 4.85 -22.86 -3.13
N ALA A 127 6.04 -22.68 -3.71
CA ALA A 127 7.10 -21.89 -3.08
C ALA A 127 6.67 -20.44 -2.83
N GLU A 128 5.99 -19.81 -3.79
CA GLU A 128 5.41 -18.48 -3.68
C GLU A 128 4.36 -18.41 -2.56
N ALA A 129 3.39 -19.33 -2.55
CA ALA A 129 2.35 -19.36 -1.54
C ALA A 129 2.91 -19.59 -0.13
N LEU A 130 3.95 -20.43 0.01
CA LEU A 130 4.67 -20.61 1.27
C LEU A 130 5.36 -19.30 1.70
N ALA A 131 6.01 -18.58 0.79
CA ALA A 131 6.65 -17.31 1.11
C ALA A 131 5.63 -16.28 1.62
N PHE A 132 4.50 -16.10 0.93
CA PHE A 132 3.43 -15.22 1.38
C PHE A 132 2.86 -15.64 2.73
N ALA A 133 2.59 -16.92 2.92
CA ALA A 133 2.06 -17.45 4.17
C ALA A 133 3.02 -17.21 5.35
N THR A 134 4.32 -17.37 5.15
CA THR A 134 5.32 -17.09 6.20
C THR A 134 5.40 -15.62 6.56
N LEU A 135 5.31 -14.71 5.57
CA LEU A 135 5.29 -13.27 5.82
C LEU A 135 4.04 -12.84 6.60
N ILE A 136 2.87 -13.35 6.24
CA ILE A 136 1.59 -13.08 6.92
C ILE A 136 1.67 -13.52 8.38
N VAL A 137 2.22 -14.70 8.62
CA VAL A 137 2.42 -15.26 9.96
C VAL A 137 3.42 -14.46 10.80
N GLU A 138 4.41 -13.84 10.18
CA GLU A 138 5.34 -12.91 10.84
C GLU A 138 4.73 -11.52 11.09
N GLY A 139 3.45 -11.31 10.73
CA GLY A 139 2.73 -10.06 10.90
C GLY A 139 2.91 -9.06 9.75
N ASN A 140 3.50 -9.49 8.63
CA ASN A 140 3.67 -8.64 7.45
C ASN A 140 2.46 -8.79 6.52
N HIS A 141 1.86 -7.66 6.13
CA HIS A 141 0.81 -7.67 5.12
C HIS A 141 1.39 -7.97 3.73
N VAL A 142 0.67 -8.78 2.96
CA VAL A 142 0.98 -9.08 1.56
C VAL A 142 -0.13 -8.53 0.69
N ARG A 143 0.22 -7.74 -0.33
CA ARG A 143 -0.70 -7.25 -1.37
C ARG A 143 -0.22 -7.74 -2.72
N LEU A 144 -1.08 -8.47 -3.42
CA LEU A 144 -0.88 -8.84 -4.82
C LEU A 144 -1.89 -8.07 -5.69
N SER A 145 -1.42 -7.46 -6.77
CA SER A 145 -2.26 -6.63 -7.65
C SER A 145 -1.85 -6.80 -9.10
N GLY A 146 -2.84 -6.90 -9.98
CA GLY A 146 -2.65 -7.10 -11.42
C GLY A 146 -3.92 -7.70 -12.05
N GLN A 147 -3.90 -7.90 -13.36
CA GLN A 147 -4.98 -8.59 -14.07
C GLN A 147 -4.92 -10.09 -13.75
N ASP A 148 -6.06 -10.69 -13.41
CA ASP A 148 -6.23 -12.13 -13.16
C ASP A 148 -5.33 -12.74 -12.07
N VAL A 149 -4.73 -11.93 -11.18
CA VAL A 149 -3.77 -12.39 -10.16
C VAL A 149 -4.37 -13.35 -9.12
N GLU A 150 -5.69 -13.34 -8.92
CA GLU A 150 -6.38 -14.28 -8.03
C GLU A 150 -6.19 -15.74 -8.49
N ARG A 151 -6.26 -15.98 -9.81
CA ARG A 151 -6.05 -17.29 -10.43
C ARG A 151 -4.61 -17.48 -10.92
N GLY A 152 -4.00 -16.39 -11.35
CA GLY A 152 -2.81 -16.35 -12.20
C GLY A 152 -3.19 -16.52 -13.67
N THR A 153 -2.52 -15.77 -14.56
CA THR A 153 -2.73 -15.84 -16.02
C THR A 153 -2.62 -17.27 -16.54
N PHE A 154 -1.59 -18.00 -16.08
CA PHE A 154 -1.35 -19.41 -16.45
C PHE A 154 -2.11 -20.42 -15.58
N SER A 155 -3.12 -20.00 -14.82
CA SER A 155 -3.88 -20.84 -13.88
C SER A 155 -3.01 -21.62 -12.90
N HIS A 156 -1.90 -21.02 -12.48
CA HIS A 156 -0.89 -21.67 -11.64
C HIS A 156 -1.04 -21.32 -10.16
N GLN A 157 -1.67 -20.18 -9.83
CA GLN A 157 -1.59 -19.58 -8.49
C GLN A 157 -2.77 -19.95 -7.60
N HIS A 158 -4.01 -19.75 -8.07
CA HIS A 158 -5.23 -20.05 -7.31
C HIS A 158 -5.20 -19.51 -5.86
N ALA A 159 -4.81 -18.26 -5.67
CA ALA A 159 -4.80 -17.61 -4.35
C ALA A 159 -6.22 -17.31 -3.84
N VAL A 160 -7.17 -17.05 -4.75
CA VAL A 160 -8.59 -16.97 -4.42
C VAL A 160 -9.33 -18.05 -5.20
N LEU A 161 -10.18 -18.77 -4.47
CA LEU A 161 -11.00 -19.84 -4.97
C LEU A 161 -12.45 -19.40 -5.04
N HIS A 162 -13.20 -19.98 -5.98
CA HIS A 162 -14.62 -19.75 -6.14
C HIS A 162 -15.39 -21.05 -5.94
N ASP A 163 -16.34 -21.03 -5.02
CA ASP A 163 -17.29 -22.11 -4.83
C ASP A 163 -18.19 -22.25 -6.07
N GLN A 164 -18.28 -23.47 -6.61
CA GLN A 164 -19.00 -23.74 -7.86
C GLN A 164 -20.53 -23.70 -7.71
N GLU A 165 -21.06 -23.78 -6.50
CA GLU A 165 -22.50 -23.77 -6.25
C GLU A 165 -22.99 -22.40 -5.77
N THR A 166 -22.23 -21.74 -4.90
CA THR A 166 -22.64 -20.48 -4.26
C THR A 166 -21.98 -19.24 -4.86
N GLY A 167 -20.89 -19.40 -5.62
CA GLY A 167 -20.06 -18.29 -6.11
C GLY A 167 -19.22 -17.60 -5.02
N ALA A 168 -19.29 -18.08 -3.77
CA ALA A 168 -18.54 -17.53 -2.66
C ALA A 168 -17.03 -17.60 -2.92
N LYS A 169 -16.32 -16.53 -2.56
CA LYS A 169 -14.86 -16.46 -2.64
C LYS A 169 -14.24 -17.01 -1.36
N TYR A 170 -13.13 -17.74 -1.51
CA TYR A 170 -12.32 -18.21 -0.40
C TYR A 170 -10.83 -17.97 -0.68
N CYS A 171 -10.14 -17.29 0.23
CA CYS A 171 -8.71 -17.07 0.18
C CYS A 171 -8.02 -17.91 1.27
N PRO A 172 -7.31 -19.00 0.94
CA PRO A 172 -6.63 -19.81 1.96
C PRO A 172 -5.59 -19.01 2.76
N LEU A 173 -4.92 -18.02 2.15
CA LEU A 173 -3.92 -17.18 2.80
C LEU A 173 -4.48 -16.33 3.95
N ASP A 174 -5.77 -15.97 3.90
CA ASP A 174 -6.43 -15.18 4.95
C ASP A 174 -6.67 -16.01 6.24
N HIS A 175 -6.52 -17.33 6.15
CA HIS A 175 -6.79 -18.27 7.25
C HIS A 175 -5.50 -18.87 7.83
N VAL A 176 -4.34 -18.32 7.47
CA VAL A 176 -3.04 -18.74 8.01
C VAL A 176 -2.83 -18.09 9.38
N ALA A 177 -3.46 -18.63 10.42
CA ALA A 177 -3.23 -18.20 11.78
C ALA A 177 -2.09 -19.00 12.44
N MET A 178 -1.05 -18.29 12.90
CA MET A 178 -0.19 -18.83 13.97
C MET A 178 -0.83 -18.48 15.32
N ASN A 179 -1.72 -19.35 15.79
CA ASN A 179 -1.87 -19.53 17.25
C ASN A 179 -0.57 -20.11 17.83
#